data_AF-A0A5S4T905-F1
#
_entry.id   AF-A0A5S4T905-F1
#
_cell.length_a   1.000
_cell.length_b   1.000
_cell.length_c   1.000
_cell.angle_alpha   90.00
_cell.angle_beta   90.00
_cell.angle_gamma   90.00
#
_symmetry.space_group_name_H-M   'P 1'
#
loop_
_entity.id
_entity.type
_entity.pdbx_description
1 polymer ?
#
loop_
_entity_poly.entity_id
_entity_poly.type
_entity_poly.pdbx_seq_one_letter_code
_entity_poly.pdbx_strand_id
1 'polypeptide(L)'
;QFPPFAKLVVDYLLGRFTFFNNKLYDVNNRQAQVLDDFTIQSLYGFKKDNPFILEILEGIHQTLNIRPAKQLEAYKISGRDFIIDLKEHRLYRTNPSPDSSFFKFYDVDYHAAIGSKKKVGKFLGYVIADHDSLHNATLQAYYIAQVACGLKSKQNFFISKSGVRTGKGLRHIGLSGIFNKIDVELDLLIKGGFE
;
A
#
# COMPACT_ATOMS: atom_id res chain seq x y z
N GLN A 1 -25.59 -2.66 25.35
CA GLN A 1 -24.83 -2.57 24.09
C GLN A 1 -23.50 -1.89 24.41
N PHE A 2 -22.36 -2.45 24.02
CA PHE A 2 -21.06 -1.81 24.28
C PHE A 2 -20.90 -0.60 23.34
N PRO A 3 -20.56 0.61 23.83
CA PRO A 3 -20.46 1.78 22.97
C PRO A 3 -19.41 1.58 21.85
N PRO A 4 -19.71 1.95 20.59
CA PRO A 4 -18.75 1.83 19.47
C PRO A 4 -17.37 2.43 19.77
N PHE A 5 -17.36 3.61 20.41
CA PHE A 5 -16.13 4.28 20.80
C PHE A 5 -15.34 3.52 21.86
N ALA A 6 -16.01 2.96 22.86
CA ALA A 6 -15.34 2.13 23.87
C ALA A 6 -14.69 0.91 23.22
N LYS A 7 -15.34 0.28 22.21
CA LYS A 7 -14.76 -0.85 21.48
C LYS A 7 -13.51 -0.46 20.71
N LEU A 8 -13.54 0.69 20.02
CA LEU A 8 -12.38 1.24 19.32
C LEU A 8 -11.20 1.49 20.27
N VAL A 9 -11.46 2.10 21.42
CA VAL A 9 -10.43 2.37 22.42
C VAL A 9 -9.87 1.06 23.00
N VAL A 10 -10.72 0.08 23.28
CA VAL A 10 -10.26 -1.24 23.75
C VAL A 10 -9.35 -1.91 22.70
N ASP A 11 -9.73 -1.92 21.43
CA ASP A 11 -8.90 -2.47 20.36
C ASP A 11 -7.54 -1.75 20.25
N TYR A 12 -7.52 -0.42 20.43
CA TYR A 12 -6.28 0.35 20.53
C TYR A 12 -5.43 -0.06 21.74
N LEU A 13 -6.03 -0.19 22.93
CA LEU A 13 -5.34 -0.61 24.16
C LEU A 13 -4.78 -2.04 24.07
N LEU A 14 -5.43 -2.91 23.30
CA LEU A 14 -4.94 -4.26 22.98
C LEU A 14 -3.80 -4.25 21.96
N GLY A 15 -3.37 -3.08 21.48
CA GLY A 15 -2.28 -2.94 20.52
C GLY A 15 -2.66 -3.34 19.09
N ARG A 16 -3.96 -3.42 18.77
CA ARG A 16 -4.44 -3.73 17.40
C ARG A 16 -4.04 -2.65 16.40
N PHE A 17 -3.99 -1.41 16.88
CA PHE A 17 -3.72 -0.24 16.05
C PHE A 17 -2.41 0.45 16.42
N THR A 18 -1.79 1.06 15.42
CA THR A 18 -0.65 1.95 15.61
C THR A 18 -0.79 3.18 14.73
N PHE A 19 -0.31 4.32 15.21
CA PHE A 19 -0.12 5.49 14.38
C PHE A 19 1.25 5.45 13.71
N PHE A 20 1.31 5.88 12.45
CA PHE A 20 2.54 6.06 11.70
C PHE A 20 2.32 7.13 10.62
N ASN A 21 3.19 8.14 10.56
CA ASN A 21 3.07 9.27 9.62
C ASN A 21 1.65 9.86 9.56
N ASN A 22 1.07 10.16 10.73
CA ASN A 22 -0.27 10.74 10.91
C ASN A 22 -1.41 9.90 10.32
N LYS A 23 -1.21 8.59 10.20
CA LYS A 23 -2.24 7.64 9.75
C LYS A 23 -2.37 6.51 10.76
N LEU A 24 -3.60 6.03 10.94
CA LEU A 24 -3.88 4.86 11.74
C LEU A 24 -3.74 3.59 10.89
N TYR A 25 -3.08 2.58 11.45
CA TYR A 25 -2.92 1.26 10.82
C TYR A 25 -3.51 0.17 11.71
N ASP A 26 -4.32 -0.71 11.13
CA ASP A 26 -4.61 -2.04 11.69
C ASP A 26 -3.44 -2.97 11.41
N VAL A 27 -2.77 -3.41 12.47
CA VAL A 27 -1.60 -4.28 12.40
C VAL A 27 -1.89 -5.70 12.89
N ASN A 28 -3.15 -6.05 13.13
CA ASN A 28 -3.50 -7.38 13.64
C ASN A 28 -3.14 -8.51 12.67
N ASN A 29 -3.14 -8.22 11.36
CA ASN A 29 -2.86 -9.18 10.30
C ASN A 29 -1.42 -9.06 9.78
N ARG A 30 -0.99 -10.01 8.94
CA ARG A 30 0.33 -9.96 8.27
C ARG A 30 0.51 -8.76 7.36
N GLN A 31 -0.57 -8.23 6.79
CA GLN A 31 -0.56 -6.99 6.01
C GLN A 31 -1.27 -5.91 6.79
N ALA A 32 -0.59 -4.78 6.98
CA ALA A 32 -1.14 -3.62 7.63
C ALA A 32 -2.20 -2.96 6.75
N GLN A 33 -3.28 -2.47 7.35
CA GLN A 33 -4.34 -1.76 6.64
C GLN A 33 -4.45 -0.34 7.18
N VAL A 34 -4.41 0.65 6.29
CA VAL A 34 -4.69 2.04 6.67
C VAL A 34 -6.17 2.14 7.01
N LEU A 35 -6.48 2.75 8.15
CA LEU A 35 -7.83 3.02 8.60
C LEU A 35 -8.11 4.53 8.46
N ASP A 36 -8.97 4.88 7.52
CA ASP A 36 -9.56 6.23 7.45
C ASP A 36 -10.86 6.31 8.26
N ASP A 37 -11.41 7.52 8.40
CA ASP A 37 -12.64 7.74 9.15
C ASP A 37 -13.79 6.88 8.65
N PHE A 38 -13.93 6.74 7.33
CA PHE A 38 -14.98 5.92 6.74
C PHE A 38 -14.85 4.45 7.11
N THR A 39 -13.62 3.91 7.06
CA THR A 39 -13.33 2.53 7.43
C THR A 39 -13.61 2.28 8.91
N ILE A 40 -13.23 3.22 9.79
CA ILE A 40 -13.51 3.11 11.23
C ILE A 40 -15.01 3.20 11.50
N GLN A 41 -15.71 4.14 10.85
CA GLN A 41 -17.16 4.28 10.97
C GLN A 41 -17.87 2.98 10.58
N SER A 42 -17.46 2.36 9.48
CA SER A 42 -17.99 1.08 9.01
C SER A 42 -17.68 -0.08 9.97
N LEU A 43 -16.44 -0.20 10.44
CA LEU A 43 -15.99 -1.30 11.31
C LEU A 43 -16.67 -1.32 12.68
N TYR A 44 -16.97 -0.15 13.23
CA TYR A 44 -17.51 0.00 14.58
C TYR A 44 -18.98 0.40 14.62
N GLY A 45 -19.58 0.75 13.48
CA GLY A 45 -20.98 1.16 13.39
C GLY A 45 -21.23 2.56 13.97
N PHE A 46 -20.29 3.49 13.79
CA PHE A 46 -20.52 4.88 14.16
C PHE A 46 -21.58 5.52 13.24
N LYS A 47 -22.39 6.41 13.79
CA LYS A 47 -23.25 7.28 12.97
C LYS A 47 -22.37 8.24 12.17
N LYS A 48 -22.79 8.58 10.94
CA LYS A 48 -22.03 9.38 9.97
C LYS A 48 -21.56 10.74 10.49
N ASP A 49 -22.18 11.26 11.54
CA ASP A 49 -21.95 12.61 12.06
C ASP A 49 -20.90 12.69 13.20
N ASN A 50 -19.99 11.71 13.30
CA ASN A 50 -18.86 11.79 14.25
C ASN A 50 -17.53 12.07 13.52
N PRO A 51 -17.20 13.34 13.24
CA PRO A 51 -16.05 13.71 12.43
C PRO A 51 -14.70 13.62 13.15
N PHE A 52 -14.66 13.43 14.48
CA PHE A 52 -13.42 13.59 15.26
C PHE A 52 -12.88 12.29 15.84
N ILE A 53 -13.30 11.12 15.34
CA ILE A 53 -12.94 9.82 15.93
C ILE A 53 -11.43 9.59 15.88
N LEU A 54 -10.81 9.83 14.73
CA LEU A 54 -9.36 9.69 14.56
C LEU A 54 -8.57 10.68 15.42
N GLU A 55 -8.99 11.95 15.48
CA GLU A 55 -8.34 12.99 16.28
C GLU A 55 -8.37 12.66 17.78
N ILE A 56 -9.52 12.20 18.28
CA ILE A 56 -9.64 11.78 19.69
C ILE A 56 -8.73 10.56 19.94
N LEU A 57 -8.71 9.58 19.04
CA LEU A 57 -7.85 8.41 19.18
C LEU A 57 -6.36 8.77 19.10
N GLU A 58 -6.00 9.74 18.28
CA GLU A 58 -4.64 10.29 18.21
C GLU A 58 -4.26 10.96 19.53
N GLY A 59 -5.15 11.76 20.13
CA GLY A 59 -4.95 12.35 21.46
C GLY A 59 -4.75 11.29 22.56
N ILE A 60 -5.54 10.21 22.53
CA ILE A 60 -5.35 9.05 23.40
C ILE A 60 -3.98 8.42 23.16
N HIS A 61 -3.60 8.25 21.89
CA HIS A 61 -2.31 7.64 21.53
C HIS A 61 -1.12 8.46 22.00
N GLN A 62 -1.16 9.79 21.86
CA GLN A 62 -0.11 10.68 22.35
C GLN A 62 0.03 10.65 23.87
N THR A 63 -1.06 10.34 24.59
CA THR A 63 -1.07 10.26 26.06
C THR A 63 -0.60 8.91 26.58
N LEU A 64 -1.07 7.81 25.99
CA LEU A 64 -0.83 6.45 26.50
C LEU A 64 0.34 5.75 25.82
N ASN A 65 0.57 6.04 24.53
CA ASN A 65 1.62 5.45 23.70
C ASN A 65 1.71 3.91 23.81
N ILE A 66 0.57 3.25 23.63
CA ILE A 66 0.47 1.78 23.69
C ILE A 66 1.34 1.17 22.60
N ARG A 67 2.15 0.17 22.98
CA ARG A 67 2.93 -0.60 22.01
C ARG A 67 1.99 -1.53 21.23
N PRO A 68 2.06 -1.53 19.89
CA PRO A 68 1.22 -2.42 19.11
C PRO A 68 1.60 -3.89 19.32
N ALA A 69 0.62 -4.78 19.22
CA ALA A 69 0.79 -6.22 19.35
C ALA A 69 1.67 -6.80 18.22
N LYS A 70 1.68 -6.14 17.05
CA LYS A 70 2.60 -6.43 15.96
C LYS A 70 3.34 -5.18 15.52
N GLN A 71 4.61 -5.33 15.23
CA GLN A 71 5.44 -4.27 14.70
C GLN A 71 5.03 -3.93 13.26
N LEU A 72 4.70 -2.66 13.02
CA LEU A 72 4.46 -2.16 11.67
C LEU A 72 5.77 -2.08 10.89
N GLU A 73 5.85 -2.83 9.82
CA GLU A 73 6.94 -2.82 8.84
C GLU A 73 6.51 -2.02 7.61
N ALA A 74 6.34 -0.70 7.80
CA ALA A 74 5.71 0.22 6.86
C ALA A 74 6.39 0.35 5.49
N TYR A 75 7.63 -0.11 5.37
CA TYR A 75 8.45 0.03 4.17
C TYR A 75 8.88 -1.31 3.58
N LYS A 76 8.34 -2.42 4.09
CA LYS A 76 8.72 -3.75 3.68
C LYS A 76 7.55 -4.47 3.01
N ILE A 77 7.84 -5.14 1.91
CA ILE A 77 6.93 -6.07 1.24
C ILE A 77 7.39 -7.48 1.61
N SER A 78 6.47 -8.30 2.09
CA SER A 78 6.77 -9.67 2.50
C SER A 78 6.16 -10.69 1.54
N GLY A 79 6.95 -11.69 1.18
CA GLY A 79 6.48 -13.00 0.71
C GLY A 79 6.41 -14.00 1.86
N ARG A 80 6.34 -15.30 1.56
CA ARG A 80 6.38 -16.36 2.60
C ARG A 80 7.77 -16.59 3.19
N ASP A 81 8.82 -16.47 2.38
CA ASP A 81 10.23 -16.78 2.72
C ASP A 81 11.21 -15.69 2.24
N PHE A 82 10.69 -14.49 1.96
CA PHE A 82 11.51 -13.34 1.60
C PHE A 82 10.87 -12.02 1.99
N ILE A 83 11.70 -11.00 2.14
CA ILE A 83 11.29 -9.61 2.40
C ILE A 83 12.00 -8.70 1.42
N ILE A 84 11.27 -7.77 0.82
CA ILE A 84 11.82 -6.66 0.04
C ILE A 84 11.73 -5.42 0.90
N ASP A 85 12.89 -4.88 1.27
CA ASP A 85 13.00 -3.61 1.98
C ASP A 85 13.11 -2.46 0.97
N LEU A 86 12.05 -1.66 0.88
CA LEU A 86 11.96 -0.56 -0.08
C LEU A 86 12.83 0.64 0.32
N LYS A 87 13.19 0.76 1.59
CA LYS A 87 14.01 1.84 2.15
C LYS A 87 15.49 1.55 1.96
N GLU A 88 15.90 0.31 2.21
CA GLU A 88 17.29 -0.12 2.06
C GLU A 88 17.64 -0.60 0.64
N HIS A 89 16.63 -0.74 -0.24
CA HIS A 89 16.78 -1.27 -1.59
C HIS A 89 17.37 -2.69 -1.60
N ARG A 90 16.93 -3.53 -0.66
CA ARG A 90 17.48 -4.87 -0.44
C ARG A 90 16.40 -5.93 -0.41
N LEU A 91 16.79 -7.13 -0.85
CA LEU A 91 15.99 -8.34 -0.73
C LEU A 91 16.65 -9.26 0.30
N TYR A 92 15.88 -9.67 1.29
CA TYR A 92 16.26 -10.61 2.34
C TYR A 92 15.61 -11.96 2.08
N ARG A 93 16.39 -13.04 2.10
CA ARG A 93 15.89 -14.43 2.05
C ARG A 93 15.70 -14.92 3.48
N THR A 94 14.53 -14.65 4.04
CA THR A 94 14.21 -14.96 5.42
C THR A 94 12.72 -15.16 5.60
N ASN A 95 12.35 -15.97 6.58
CA ASN A 95 10.95 -16.09 6.99
C ASN A 95 10.52 -14.82 7.73
N PRO A 96 9.42 -14.18 7.32
CA PRO A 96 8.89 -13.02 8.02
C PRO A 96 8.50 -13.37 9.46
N SER A 97 8.76 -12.45 10.39
CA SER A 97 8.35 -12.63 11.79
C SER A 97 6.82 -12.67 11.91
N PRO A 98 6.26 -13.58 12.74
CA PRO A 98 4.83 -13.58 13.04
C PRO A 98 4.36 -12.32 13.77
N ASP A 99 5.28 -11.62 14.43
CA ASP A 99 5.04 -10.40 15.19
C ASP A 99 5.13 -9.14 14.32
N SER A 100 5.24 -9.29 13.00
CA SER A 100 5.31 -8.17 12.05
C SER A 100 4.04 -8.05 11.22
N SER A 101 3.66 -6.81 10.93
CA SER A 101 2.61 -6.45 9.98
C SER A 101 3.23 -5.58 8.88
N PHE A 102 3.26 -6.09 7.66
CA PHE A 102 3.97 -5.50 6.53
C PHE A 102 3.10 -4.53 5.74
N PHE A 103 3.71 -3.55 5.08
CA PHE A 103 3.02 -2.67 4.14
C PHE A 103 2.24 -3.46 3.07
N LYS A 104 2.83 -4.54 2.57
CA LYS A 104 2.18 -5.46 1.63
C LYS A 104 2.64 -6.89 1.90
N PHE A 105 1.71 -7.83 1.84
CA PHE A 105 2.00 -9.26 1.90
C PHE A 105 1.50 -9.94 0.63
N TYR A 106 2.36 -10.74 0.02
CA TYR A 106 1.99 -11.63 -1.08
C TYR A 106 2.16 -13.06 -0.61
N ASP A 107 1.11 -13.87 -0.73
CA ASP A 107 1.16 -15.28 -0.34
C ASP A 107 1.89 -16.12 -1.40
N VAL A 108 3.19 -15.88 -1.56
CA VAL A 108 4.07 -16.52 -2.55
C VAL A 108 5.47 -16.71 -1.96
N ASP A 109 6.14 -17.80 -2.31
CA ASP A 109 7.55 -18.01 -2.00
C ASP A 109 8.46 -17.33 -3.04
N TYR A 110 9.73 -17.17 -2.69
CA TYR A 110 10.72 -16.49 -3.51
C TYR A 110 10.95 -17.18 -4.84
N HIS A 111 10.97 -18.52 -4.86
CA HIS A 111 11.27 -19.26 -6.07
C HIS A 111 10.16 -19.06 -7.10
N ALA A 112 8.90 -19.14 -6.68
CA ALA A 112 7.74 -18.80 -7.49
C ALA A 112 7.76 -17.33 -7.93
N ALA A 113 8.10 -16.40 -7.03
CA ALA A 113 8.20 -14.98 -7.34
C ALA A 113 9.28 -14.69 -8.40
N ILE A 114 10.49 -15.25 -8.28
CA ILE A 114 11.56 -15.11 -9.27
C ILE A 114 11.19 -15.78 -10.59
N GLY A 115 10.51 -16.93 -10.56
CA GLY A 115 10.00 -17.60 -11.76
C GLY A 115 9.11 -16.69 -12.62
N SER A 116 8.40 -15.75 -12.00
CA SER A 116 7.58 -14.77 -12.71
C SER A 116 8.40 -13.73 -13.49
N LYS A 117 9.67 -13.48 -13.12
CA LYS A 117 10.54 -12.46 -13.75
C LYS A 117 10.70 -12.70 -15.24
N LYS A 118 10.82 -13.96 -15.67
CA LYS A 118 10.93 -14.32 -17.09
C LYS A 118 9.66 -13.98 -17.87
N LYS A 119 8.49 -14.22 -17.28
CA LYS A 119 7.19 -13.91 -17.90
C LYS A 119 7.00 -12.40 -18.03
N VAL A 120 7.30 -11.65 -16.96
CA VAL A 120 7.22 -10.19 -16.94
C VAL A 120 8.20 -9.58 -17.94
N GLY A 121 9.46 -10.03 -17.96
CA GLY A 121 10.47 -9.56 -18.91
C GLY A 121 10.07 -9.80 -20.36
N LYS A 122 9.58 -11.01 -20.68
CA LYS A 122 9.06 -11.32 -22.02
C LYS A 122 7.90 -10.40 -22.40
N PHE A 123 6.94 -10.20 -21.49
CA PHE A 123 5.81 -9.29 -21.72
C PHE A 123 6.27 -7.85 -21.97
N LEU A 124 7.13 -7.30 -21.10
CA LEU A 124 7.64 -5.93 -21.25
C LEU A 124 8.42 -5.75 -22.56
N GLY A 125 9.23 -6.73 -22.95
CA GLY A 125 9.97 -6.71 -24.22
C GLY A 125 9.07 -6.75 -25.47
N TYR A 126 7.84 -7.26 -25.37
CA TYR A 126 6.89 -7.21 -26.49
C TYR A 126 6.14 -5.88 -26.59
N VAL A 127 5.84 -5.26 -25.46
CA VAL A 127 4.95 -4.09 -25.41
C VAL A 127 5.69 -2.75 -25.40
N ILE A 128 7.03 -2.78 -25.30
CA ILE A 128 7.87 -1.58 -25.24
C ILE A 128 8.91 -1.64 -26.35
N ALA A 129 8.93 -0.60 -27.19
CA ALA A 129 9.68 -0.58 -28.43
C ALA A 129 11.17 -0.21 -28.24
N ASP A 130 11.47 0.69 -27.30
CA ASP A 130 12.82 1.22 -27.09
C ASP A 130 13.40 0.83 -25.73
N HIS A 131 14.74 0.78 -25.67
CA HIS A 131 15.50 0.33 -24.51
C HIS A 131 15.30 1.22 -23.28
N ASP A 132 15.23 2.54 -23.45
CA ASP A 132 15.12 3.49 -22.34
C ASP A 132 13.72 3.44 -21.70
N SER A 133 12.67 3.36 -22.51
CA SER A 133 11.31 3.11 -22.04
C SER A 133 11.20 1.75 -21.36
N LEU A 134 11.90 0.73 -21.87
CA LEU A 134 11.90 -0.61 -21.27
C LEU A 134 12.55 -0.56 -19.89
N HIS A 135 13.71 0.09 -19.77
CA HIS A 135 14.37 0.33 -18.48
C HIS A 135 13.42 1.03 -17.50
N ASN A 136 12.82 2.15 -17.89
CA ASN A 136 11.87 2.88 -17.04
C ASN A 136 10.66 2.03 -16.61
N ALA A 137 10.13 1.22 -17.52
CA ALA A 137 9.00 0.35 -17.21
C ALA A 137 9.33 -0.75 -16.20
N THR A 138 10.56 -1.27 -16.20
CA THR A 138 11.01 -2.24 -15.18
C THR A 138 11.07 -1.63 -13.79
N LEU A 139 11.32 -0.32 -13.69
CA LEU A 139 11.41 0.40 -12.40
C LEU A 139 10.05 0.90 -11.90
N GLN A 140 9.05 0.97 -12.77
CA GLN A 140 7.75 1.58 -12.46
C GLN A 140 7.07 0.96 -11.23
N ALA A 141 6.95 -0.36 -11.17
CA ALA A 141 6.27 -1.03 -10.05
C ALA A 141 6.99 -0.76 -8.72
N TYR A 142 8.33 -0.70 -8.75
CA TYR A 142 9.14 -0.40 -7.57
C TYR A 142 8.96 1.05 -7.11
N TYR A 143 8.96 2.01 -8.04
CA TYR A 143 8.67 3.41 -7.74
C TYR A 143 7.26 3.59 -7.15
N ILE A 144 6.25 2.96 -7.75
CA ILE A 144 4.88 3.01 -7.24
C ILE A 144 4.82 2.47 -5.81
N ALA A 145 5.53 1.38 -5.51
CA ALA A 145 5.62 0.84 -4.15
C ALA A 145 6.16 1.87 -3.15
N GLN A 146 7.28 2.51 -3.50
CA GLN A 146 7.93 3.53 -2.66
C GLN A 146 7.03 4.74 -2.41
N VAL A 147 6.28 5.17 -3.43
CA VAL A 147 5.31 6.25 -3.28
C VAL A 147 4.12 5.82 -2.41
N ALA A 148 3.57 4.63 -2.64
CA ALA A 148 2.41 4.13 -1.93
C ALA A 148 2.68 3.91 -0.43
N CYS A 149 3.90 3.51 -0.06
CA CYS A 149 4.31 3.38 1.33
C CYS A 149 4.82 4.70 1.95
N GLY A 150 4.85 5.80 1.18
CA GLY A 150 5.27 7.11 1.67
C GLY A 150 6.79 7.33 1.79
N LEU A 151 7.62 6.46 1.21
CA LEU A 151 9.08 6.69 1.13
C LEU A 151 9.45 7.77 0.11
N LYS A 152 8.64 7.93 -0.93
CA LYS A 152 8.82 8.96 -1.96
C LYS A 152 7.55 9.77 -2.16
N SER A 153 7.72 11.05 -2.46
CA SER A 153 6.64 11.91 -2.92
C SER A 153 6.28 11.62 -4.38
N LYS A 154 5.05 11.97 -4.77
CA LYS A 154 4.52 11.86 -6.14
C LYS A 154 5.13 12.95 -7.05
N GLN A 155 6.42 12.88 -7.31
CA GLN A 155 7.14 13.85 -8.15
C GLN A 155 7.28 13.39 -9.61
N ASN A 156 7.29 12.08 -9.85
CA ASN A 156 7.53 11.51 -11.17
C ASN A 156 6.28 10.78 -11.66
N PHE A 157 6.00 10.91 -12.96
CA PHE A 157 4.87 10.28 -13.62
C PHE A 157 5.32 9.41 -14.79
N PHE A 158 4.69 8.25 -14.94
CA PHE A 158 4.93 7.36 -16.07
C PHE A 158 3.85 7.54 -17.12
N ILE A 159 4.20 8.13 -18.25
CA ILE A 159 3.28 8.33 -19.36
C ILE A 159 3.49 7.19 -20.37
N SER A 160 2.44 6.39 -20.59
CA SER A 160 2.46 5.35 -21.63
C SER A 160 1.73 5.85 -22.88
N LYS A 161 2.49 6.25 -23.90
CA LYS A 161 1.98 6.60 -25.23
C LYS A 161 2.10 5.38 -26.15
N SER A 162 1.04 5.04 -26.86
CA SER A 162 1.04 3.88 -27.75
C SER A 162 -0.09 3.95 -28.77
N GLY A 163 0.12 3.35 -29.95
CA GLY A 163 -0.96 3.05 -30.89
C GLY A 163 -1.95 1.99 -30.36
N VAL A 164 -2.94 1.64 -31.18
CA VAL A 164 -3.98 0.66 -30.86
C VAL A 164 -3.37 -0.75 -30.73
N ARG A 165 -3.83 -1.57 -29.76
CA ARG A 165 -3.44 -2.98 -29.53
C ARG A 165 -1.97 -3.26 -29.18
N THR A 166 -1.32 -2.36 -28.46
CA THR A 166 0.09 -2.45 -28.05
C THR A 166 0.31 -3.06 -26.64
N GLY A 167 -0.75 -3.51 -25.96
CA GLY A 167 -0.64 -4.11 -24.62
C GLY A 167 -0.67 -3.12 -23.44
N LYS A 168 -0.88 -1.81 -23.69
CA LYS A 168 -1.02 -0.77 -22.64
C LYS A 168 -2.05 -1.14 -21.57
N GLY A 169 -3.22 -1.65 -21.98
CA GLY A 169 -4.30 -2.05 -21.06
C GLY A 169 -3.90 -3.22 -20.16
N LEU A 170 -3.25 -4.24 -20.72
CA LEU A 170 -2.77 -5.40 -19.95
C LEU A 170 -1.71 -5.00 -18.92
N ARG A 171 -0.81 -4.09 -19.28
CA ARG A 171 0.18 -3.56 -18.33
C ARG A 171 -0.48 -2.82 -17.17
N HIS A 172 -1.51 -2.00 -17.46
CA HIS A 172 -2.27 -1.32 -16.42
C HIS A 172 -2.99 -2.29 -15.48
N ILE A 173 -3.64 -3.33 -16.03
CA ILE A 173 -4.30 -4.39 -15.25
C ILE A 173 -3.30 -5.11 -14.35
N GLY A 174 -2.12 -5.43 -14.88
CA GLY A 174 -1.04 -6.07 -14.12
C GLY A 174 -0.58 -5.21 -12.94
N LEU A 175 -0.40 -3.90 -13.14
CA LEU A 175 0.00 -2.98 -12.08
C LEU A 175 -1.10 -2.73 -11.05
N SER A 176 -2.37 -2.64 -11.49
CA SER A 176 -3.50 -2.47 -10.58
C SER A 176 -3.76 -3.68 -9.69
N GLY A 177 -3.31 -4.87 -10.10
CA GLY A 177 -3.34 -6.05 -9.23
C GLY A 177 -2.38 -5.96 -8.03
N ILE A 178 -1.36 -5.09 -8.12
CA ILE A 178 -0.30 -4.93 -7.11
C ILE A 178 -0.66 -3.77 -6.16
N PHE A 179 -1.14 -2.66 -6.72
CA PHE A 179 -1.46 -1.43 -5.98
C PHE A 179 -2.88 -0.95 -6.29
N ASN A 180 -3.59 -0.48 -5.26
CA ASN A 180 -4.86 0.19 -5.44
C ASN A 180 -4.67 1.42 -6.34
N LYS A 181 -5.55 1.57 -7.33
CA LYS A 181 -5.49 2.61 -8.35
C LYS A 181 -6.64 3.58 -8.17
N ILE A 182 -6.37 4.86 -8.40
CA ILE A 182 -7.39 5.87 -8.68
C ILE A 182 -7.30 6.16 -10.17
N ASP A 183 -8.37 5.87 -10.90
CA ASP A 183 -8.50 6.24 -12.29
C ASP A 183 -8.81 7.73 -12.39
N VAL A 184 -7.98 8.47 -13.13
CA VAL A 184 -8.19 9.90 -13.40
C VAL A 184 -8.38 10.05 -14.90
N GLU A 185 -9.58 10.41 -15.32
CA GLU A 185 -9.85 10.81 -16.70
C GLU A 185 -9.31 12.22 -16.91
N LEU A 186 -8.22 12.32 -17.68
CA LEU A 186 -7.59 13.61 -17.99
C LEU A 186 -8.52 14.54 -18.79
N ASP A 187 -9.49 13.98 -19.53
CA ASP A 187 -10.48 14.77 -20.28
C ASP A 187 -11.44 15.53 -19.34
N LEU A 188 -11.64 15.05 -18.11
CA LEU A 188 -12.42 15.76 -17.08
C LEU A 188 -11.62 16.91 -16.45
N LEU A 189 -10.28 16.86 -16.47
CA LEU A 189 -9.43 17.92 -15.92
C LEU A 189 -9.43 19.21 -16.78
N ILE A 190 -9.81 19.12 -18.06
CA ILE A 190 -9.87 20.29 -18.94
C ILE A 190 -11.11 21.17 -18.63
N LYS A 191 -12.13 20.63 -17.94
CA LYS A 191 -13.40 21.33 -17.70
C LYS A 191 -13.53 22.05 -16.36
N GLY A 192 -12.54 22.01 -15.48
CA GLY A 192 -12.57 22.76 -14.23
C GLY A 192 -11.22 22.73 -13.57
N GLY A 193 -10.55 23.88 -13.52
CA GLY A 193 -9.37 24.08 -12.70
C GLY A 193 -9.67 23.71 -11.25
N PHE A 194 -8.62 23.32 -10.53
CA PHE A 194 -8.67 23.12 -9.08
C PHE A 194 -9.31 24.34 -8.41
N GLU A 195 -10.54 24.21 -7.93
CA GLU A 195 -11.10 24.98 -6.80
C GLU A 195 -10.94 24.15 -5.53
#